data_AF-A0A8T7EKV2-F1
#
_entry.id   AF-A0A8T7EKV2-F1
#
_cell.length_a   1.000
_cell.length_b   1.000
_cell.length_c   1.000
_cell.angle_alpha   90.00
_cell.angle_beta   90.00
_cell.angle_gamma   90.00
#
_symmetry.space_group_name_H-M   'P 1'
#
loop_
_entity.id
_entity.type
_entity.pdbx_description
1 polymer ?
#
loop_
_entity_poly.entity_id
_entity_poly.type
_entity_poly.pdbx_seq_one_letter_code
_entity_poly.pdbx_strand_id
1 'polypeptide(L)'
;MIDEAPSYDNGGIVITDEGTQVIKFTIADWAVWSDGTPITAADFVLPYEIANDGVSQVLAFRMLGGLAGSVAQGETEKDVVVTFDAPNPDWQYAAIVPLPNHILREGVRGGSRQRDRLRAEQLGSPTDRVERPVRLCRMGDRQLPALRQEPELLERRVVR
;
A
#
# COMPACT_ATOMS: atom_id res chain seq x y z
N MET A 1 5.72 -16.66 -15.47
CA MET A 1 5.27 -17.11 -14.13
C MET A 1 3.89 -17.77 -14.19
N ILE A 2 3.06 -17.41 -15.16
CA ILE A 2 1.82 -18.13 -15.50
C ILE A 2 2.02 -18.79 -16.87
N ASP A 3 1.31 -19.89 -17.13
CA ASP A 3 1.36 -20.59 -18.42
C ASP A 3 0.30 -20.06 -19.41
N GLU A 4 -0.80 -19.50 -18.90
CA GLU A 4 -1.85 -18.90 -19.69
C GLU A 4 -2.24 -17.53 -19.12
N ALA A 5 -2.39 -16.53 -19.98
CA ALA A 5 -2.82 -15.19 -19.56
C ALA A 5 -4.34 -15.16 -19.30
N PRO A 6 -4.81 -14.48 -18.23
CA PRO A 6 -6.22 -14.26 -18.01
C PRO A 6 -6.87 -13.52 -19.19
N SER A 7 -8.01 -14.00 -19.64
CA SER A 7 -8.84 -13.36 -20.64
C SER A 7 -10.33 -13.55 -20.32
N TYR A 8 -11.19 -12.82 -21.01
CA TYR A 8 -12.63 -13.08 -20.92
C TYR A 8 -13.00 -14.45 -21.51
N ASP A 9 -12.31 -14.87 -22.58
CA ASP A 9 -12.63 -16.10 -23.31
C ASP A 9 -12.31 -17.37 -22.50
N ASN A 10 -11.22 -17.35 -21.72
CA ASN A 10 -10.85 -18.46 -20.83
C ASN A 10 -11.46 -18.36 -19.41
N GLY A 11 -12.31 -17.36 -19.17
CA GLY A 11 -12.91 -17.12 -17.85
C GLY A 11 -11.93 -16.63 -16.77
N GLY A 12 -10.69 -16.31 -17.15
CA GLY A 12 -9.70 -15.68 -16.27
C GLY A 12 -10.06 -14.24 -15.93
N ILE A 13 -10.94 -13.60 -16.70
CA ILE A 13 -11.51 -12.27 -16.41
C ILE A 13 -13.03 -12.36 -16.43
N VAL A 14 -13.66 -11.98 -15.32
CA VAL A 14 -15.12 -11.91 -15.20
C VAL A 14 -15.50 -10.54 -14.64
N ILE A 15 -16.47 -9.87 -15.26
CA ILE A 15 -17.15 -8.71 -14.67
C ILE A 15 -18.52 -9.22 -14.21
N THR A 16 -18.83 -9.06 -12.93
CA THR A 16 -20.11 -9.48 -12.36
C THR A 16 -21.20 -8.44 -12.66
N ASP A 17 -22.46 -8.83 -12.53
CA ASP A 17 -23.60 -7.92 -12.75
C ASP A 17 -23.60 -6.73 -11.77
N GLU A 18 -22.96 -6.89 -10.61
CA GLU A 18 -22.75 -5.84 -9.60
C GLU A 18 -21.63 -4.85 -9.96
N GLY A 19 -20.91 -5.07 -11.06
CA GLY A 19 -19.81 -4.20 -11.52
C GLY A 19 -18.43 -4.54 -10.94
N THR A 20 -18.30 -5.63 -10.20
CA THR A 20 -17.02 -6.11 -9.67
C THR A 20 -16.22 -6.82 -10.77
N GLN A 21 -14.91 -6.61 -10.85
CA GLN A 21 -14.05 -7.37 -11.76
C GLN A 21 -13.21 -8.39 -11.00
N VAL A 22 -13.27 -9.65 -11.45
CA VAL A 22 -12.50 -10.77 -10.90
C VAL A 22 -11.49 -11.23 -11.93
N ILE A 23 -10.22 -11.26 -11.54
CA ILE A 23 -9.11 -11.81 -12.30
C ILE A 23 -8.66 -13.11 -11.63
N LYS A 24 -8.59 -14.20 -12.39
CA LYS A 24 -8.12 -15.50 -11.95
C LYS A 24 -6.96 -15.93 -12.81
N PHE A 25 -5.88 -16.38 -12.18
CA PHE A 25 -4.77 -17.01 -12.87
C PHE A 25 -4.16 -18.12 -12.03
N THR A 26 -3.61 -19.11 -12.73
CA THR A 26 -2.87 -20.21 -12.13
C THR A 26 -1.38 -19.97 -12.32
N ILE A 27 -0.63 -20.04 -11.22
CA ILE A 27 0.82 -19.97 -11.18
C ILE A 27 1.38 -21.24 -11.82
N ALA A 28 2.32 -21.07 -12.74
CA ALA A 28 2.95 -22.18 -13.42
C ALA A 28 3.73 -23.09 -12.45
N ASP A 29 3.76 -24.40 -12.72
CA ASP A 29 4.45 -25.37 -11.86
C ASP A 29 5.97 -25.14 -11.79
N TRP A 30 6.55 -24.60 -12.86
CA TRP A 30 7.97 -24.28 -12.93
C TRP A 30 8.33 -23.00 -12.17
N ALA A 31 7.35 -22.22 -11.71
CA ALA A 31 7.60 -20.96 -11.02
C ALA A 31 8.16 -21.22 -9.62
N VAL A 32 9.46 -20.97 -9.46
CA VAL A 32 10.20 -21.09 -8.22
C VAL A 32 10.97 -19.80 -7.93
N TRP A 33 11.16 -19.51 -6.65
CA TRP A 33 12.11 -18.49 -6.20
C TRP A 33 13.56 -18.91 -6.47
N SER A 34 14.49 -17.98 -6.34
CA SER A 34 15.92 -18.25 -6.57
C SER A 34 16.53 -19.28 -5.61
N ASP A 35 15.88 -19.56 -4.49
CA ASP A 35 16.25 -20.61 -3.53
C ASP A 35 15.60 -21.98 -3.82
N GLY A 36 14.81 -22.08 -4.90
CA GLY A 36 14.10 -23.28 -5.31
C GLY A 36 12.72 -23.46 -4.68
N THR A 37 12.31 -22.59 -3.75
CA THR A 37 10.98 -22.67 -3.15
C THR A 37 9.89 -22.38 -4.19
N PRO A 38 8.86 -23.23 -4.36
CA PRO A 38 7.76 -22.95 -5.28
C PRO A 38 7.04 -21.65 -4.94
N ILE A 39 6.71 -20.86 -5.98
CA ILE A 39 5.84 -19.69 -5.84
C ILE A 39 4.40 -20.18 -5.66
N THR A 40 3.70 -19.59 -4.69
CA THR A 40 2.32 -19.91 -4.31
C THR A 40 1.47 -18.65 -4.19
N ALA A 41 0.15 -18.81 -4.06
CA ALA A 41 -0.78 -17.71 -3.84
C ALA A 41 -0.45 -16.91 -2.58
N ALA A 42 0.16 -17.53 -1.56
CA ALA A 42 0.60 -16.83 -0.35
C ALA A 42 1.62 -15.72 -0.65
N ASP A 43 2.44 -15.87 -1.70
CA ASP A 43 3.40 -14.86 -2.12
C ASP A 43 2.72 -13.61 -2.71
N PHE A 44 1.50 -13.74 -3.25
CA PHE A 44 0.70 -12.61 -3.75
C PHE A 44 -0.17 -11.99 -2.67
N VAL A 45 -0.68 -12.81 -1.74
CA VAL A 45 -1.47 -12.33 -0.59
C VAL A 45 -0.62 -11.48 0.34
N LEU A 46 0.65 -11.85 0.57
CA LEU A 46 1.53 -11.12 1.49
C LEU A 46 1.69 -9.62 1.15
N PRO A 47 2.08 -9.21 -0.08
CA PRO A 47 2.19 -7.80 -0.40
C PRO A 47 0.85 -7.05 -0.32
N TYR A 48 -0.29 -7.72 -0.53
CA TYR A 48 -1.62 -7.14 -0.25
C TYR A 48 -1.84 -6.94 1.25
N GLU A 49 -1.49 -7.91 2.10
CA GLU A 49 -1.52 -7.74 3.57
C GLU A 49 -0.66 -6.55 4.01
N ILE A 50 0.56 -6.42 3.47
CA ILE A 50 1.48 -5.31 3.80
C ILE A 50 0.94 -3.97 3.28
N ALA A 51 0.34 -3.93 2.10
CA ALA A 51 -0.28 -2.70 1.56
C ALA A 51 -1.41 -2.19 2.48
N ASN A 52 -2.10 -3.10 3.18
CA ASN A 52 -3.23 -2.80 4.04
C ASN A 52 -2.88 -2.77 5.54
N ASP A 53 -1.61 -2.95 5.93
CA ASP A 53 -1.19 -2.95 7.34
C ASP A 53 -1.08 -1.55 7.96
N GLY A 54 -1.22 -0.51 7.12
CA GLY A 54 -1.15 0.89 7.50
C GLY A 54 0.26 1.44 7.71
N VAL A 55 1.31 0.71 7.30
CA VAL A 55 2.72 1.12 7.45
C VAL A 55 3.35 1.45 6.10
N SER A 56 3.22 0.56 5.11
CA SER A 56 3.86 0.76 3.81
C SER A 56 3.03 1.63 2.88
N GLN A 57 3.27 2.94 2.91
CA GLN A 57 2.57 3.88 2.01
C GLN A 57 2.89 3.64 0.52
N VAL A 58 4.08 3.11 0.21
CA VAL A 58 4.45 2.78 -1.17
C VAL A 58 3.63 1.60 -1.69
N LEU A 59 3.47 0.55 -0.87
CA LEU A 59 2.66 -0.61 -1.28
C LEU A 59 1.17 -0.28 -1.25
N ALA A 60 0.69 0.52 -0.30
CA ALA A 60 -0.69 1.02 -0.28
C ALA A 60 -1.06 1.77 -1.57
N PHE A 61 -0.14 2.58 -2.11
CA PHE A 61 -0.38 3.31 -3.35
C PHE A 61 -0.23 2.45 -4.63
N ARG A 62 0.71 1.49 -4.64
CA ARG A 62 1.01 0.72 -5.85
C ARG A 62 0.16 -0.53 -6.01
N MET A 63 -0.13 -1.23 -4.92
CA MET A 63 -0.87 -2.48 -4.96
C MET A 63 -2.28 -2.23 -5.48
N LEU A 64 -2.75 -3.10 -6.38
CA LEU A 64 -4.01 -2.94 -7.11
C LEU A 64 -4.14 -1.57 -7.83
N GLY A 65 -3.03 -0.90 -8.15
CA GLY A 65 -3.04 0.45 -8.71
C GLY A 65 -3.62 1.50 -7.77
N GLY A 66 -3.66 1.22 -6.46
CA GLY A 66 -4.29 2.07 -5.44
C GLY A 66 -5.82 1.97 -5.41
N LEU A 67 -6.39 1.03 -6.16
CA LEU A 67 -7.84 0.78 -6.17
C LEU A 67 -8.25 -0.14 -5.02
N ALA A 68 -9.51 -0.01 -4.61
CA ALA A 68 -10.13 -0.93 -3.66
C ALA A 68 -10.32 -2.31 -4.30
N GLY A 69 -10.06 -3.35 -3.51
CA GLY A 69 -10.12 -4.73 -3.97
C GLY A 69 -9.47 -5.68 -2.97
N SER A 70 -9.26 -6.93 -3.42
CA SER A 70 -8.66 -7.98 -2.61
C SER A 70 -7.80 -8.93 -3.45
N VAL A 71 -6.86 -9.59 -2.78
CA VAL A 71 -6.06 -10.69 -3.32
C VAL A 71 -6.21 -11.89 -2.40
N ALA A 72 -6.59 -13.03 -2.96
CA ALA A 72 -6.83 -14.25 -2.21
C ALA A 72 -6.29 -15.48 -2.97
N GLN A 73 -6.09 -16.56 -2.22
CA GLN A 73 -5.90 -17.88 -2.80
C GLN A 73 -7.23 -18.41 -3.36
N GLY A 74 -7.17 -19.05 -4.52
CA GLY A 74 -8.29 -19.79 -5.12
C GLY A 74 -8.42 -21.20 -4.57
N GLU A 75 -8.69 -22.16 -5.45
CA GLU A 75 -8.93 -23.56 -5.07
C GLU A 75 -7.66 -24.25 -4.56
N THR A 76 -6.53 -24.00 -5.23
CA THR A 76 -5.23 -24.55 -4.87
C THR A 76 -4.25 -23.46 -4.46
N GLU A 77 -3.09 -23.86 -3.92
CA GLU A 77 -1.98 -22.93 -3.64
C GLU A 77 -1.38 -22.28 -4.90
N LYS A 78 -1.73 -22.77 -6.10
CA LYS A 78 -1.31 -22.19 -7.37
C LYS A 78 -2.33 -21.22 -7.94
N ASP A 79 -3.55 -21.18 -7.40
CA ASP A 79 -4.59 -20.31 -7.92
C ASP A 79 -4.60 -18.99 -7.16
N VAL A 80 -4.52 -17.89 -7.92
CA VAL A 80 -4.63 -16.53 -7.38
C VAL A 80 -5.90 -15.90 -7.91
N VAL A 81 -6.68 -15.33 -7.00
CA VAL A 81 -7.90 -14.59 -7.30
C VAL A 81 -7.71 -13.15 -6.86
N VAL A 82 -7.80 -12.23 -7.80
CA VAL A 82 -7.76 -10.79 -7.56
C VAL A 82 -9.13 -10.21 -7.88
N THR A 83 -9.68 -9.47 -6.93
CA THR A 83 -11.00 -8.84 -7.08
C THR A 83 -10.83 -7.34 -6.99
N PHE A 84 -11.35 -6.60 -7.96
CA PHE A 84 -11.46 -5.14 -7.94
C PHE A 84 -12.92 -4.74 -7.73
N ASP A 85 -13.17 -3.77 -6.85
CA ASP A 85 -14.52 -3.30 -6.52
C ASP A 85 -15.19 -2.55 -7.70
N ALA A 86 -14.42 -2.19 -8.73
CA ALA A 86 -14.89 -1.61 -9.98
C ALA A 86 -14.03 -2.10 -11.15
N PRO A 87 -14.52 -2.03 -12.40
CA PRO A 87 -13.76 -2.49 -13.56
C PRO A 87 -12.49 -1.65 -13.76
N ASN A 88 -11.36 -2.33 -13.86
CA ASN A 88 -10.04 -1.81 -14.12
C ASN A 88 -9.50 -2.34 -15.47
N PRO A 89 -9.51 -1.54 -16.55
CA PRO A 89 -8.97 -1.96 -17.84
C PRO A 89 -7.45 -2.15 -17.79
N ASP A 90 -6.76 -1.50 -16.86
CA ASP A 90 -5.30 -1.52 -16.72
C ASP A 90 -4.83 -2.48 -15.62
N TRP A 91 -5.63 -3.50 -15.28
CA TRP A 91 -5.34 -4.46 -14.20
C TRP A 91 -3.95 -5.12 -14.31
N GLN A 92 -3.43 -5.27 -15.53
CA GLN A 92 -2.10 -5.83 -15.81
C GLN A 92 -0.97 -4.98 -15.19
N TYR A 93 -1.21 -3.68 -15.01
CA TYR A 93 -0.27 -2.73 -14.41
C TYR A 93 -0.53 -2.46 -12.93
N ALA A 94 -1.51 -3.14 -12.32
CA ALA A 94 -1.95 -2.92 -10.95
C ALA A 94 -0.98 -3.47 -9.87
N ALA A 95 0.30 -3.64 -10.22
CA ALA A 95 1.38 -4.12 -9.36
C ALA A 95 1.05 -5.39 -8.55
N ILE A 96 0.33 -6.33 -9.15
CA ILE A 96 0.07 -7.66 -8.61
C ILE A 96 1.37 -8.48 -8.70
N VAL A 97 2.29 -8.25 -7.77
CA VAL A 97 3.64 -8.80 -7.77
C VAL A 97 3.84 -9.67 -6.53
N PRO A 98 4.37 -10.89 -6.66
CA PRO A 98 4.63 -11.75 -5.52
C PRO A 98 5.85 -11.25 -4.72
N LEU A 99 5.81 -11.43 -3.41
CA LEU A 99 6.98 -11.30 -2.52
C LEU A 99 7.25 -12.65 -1.85
N PRO A 100 8.53 -13.02 -1.57
CA PRO A 100 8.86 -14.32 -0.98
C PRO A 100 8.27 -14.45 0.42
N ASN A 101 7.08 -15.05 0.52
CA ASN A 101 6.33 -15.11 1.76
C ASN A 101 7.04 -16.00 2.78
N HIS A 102 7.66 -17.11 2.34
CA HIS A 102 8.42 -17.99 3.21
C HIS A 102 9.63 -17.30 3.87
N ILE A 103 10.17 -16.24 3.29
CA ILE A 103 11.27 -15.44 3.86
C ILE A 103 10.72 -14.29 4.71
N LEU A 104 9.76 -13.54 4.18
CA LEU A 104 9.34 -12.27 4.76
C LEU A 104 8.29 -12.38 5.86
N ARG A 105 7.50 -13.47 5.89
CA ARG A 105 6.31 -13.56 6.74
C ARG A 105 6.60 -13.39 8.22
N GLU A 106 7.70 -13.97 8.70
CA GLU A 106 8.08 -13.86 10.12
C GLU A 106 8.40 -12.41 10.50
N GLY A 107 9.20 -11.72 9.69
CA GLY A 107 9.53 -10.31 9.91
C GLY A 107 8.30 -9.40 9.91
N VAL A 108 7.38 -9.61 8.97
CA VAL A 108 6.11 -8.86 8.91
C VAL A 108 5.25 -9.09 10.15
N ARG A 109 5.13 -10.35 10.61
CA ARG A 109 4.38 -10.70 11.83
C ARG A 109 5.03 -10.11 13.08
N GLY A 110 6.35 -10.20 13.20
CA GLY A 110 7.11 -9.63 14.32
C GLY A 110 6.93 -8.11 14.41
N GLY A 111 7.06 -7.42 13.27
CA GLY A 111 6.82 -5.99 13.16
C GLY A 111 5.39 -5.60 13.57
N SER A 112 4.38 -6.34 13.10
CA SER A 112 2.98 -6.09 13.43
C SER A 112 2.71 -6.23 14.94
N ARG A 113 3.16 -7.32 15.56
CA ARG A 113 3.02 -7.56 17.01
C ARG A 113 3.67 -6.47 17.86
N GLN A 114 4.88 -6.05 17.48
CA GLN A 114 5.58 -4.98 18.19
C GLN A 114 4.79 -3.67 18.12
N ARG A 115 4.20 -3.34 16.97
CA ARG A 115 3.36 -2.14 16.83
C ARG A 115 2.10 -2.22 17.67
N ASP A 116 1.40 -3.36 17.66
CA ASP A 116 0.17 -3.53 18.44
C ASP A 116 0.45 -3.38 19.94
N ARG A 117 1.59 -3.92 20.40
CA ARG A 117 2.07 -3.71 21.77
C ARG A 117 2.34 -2.23 22.06
N LEU A 118 3.10 -1.53 21.22
CA LEU A 118 3.40 -0.11 21.40
C LEU A 118 2.13 0.77 21.36
N ARG A 119 1.15 0.43 20.52
CA ARG A 119 -0.15 1.11 20.48
C ARG A 119 -0.93 0.90 21.78
N ALA A 120 -0.96 -0.33 22.30
CA ALA A 120 -1.59 -0.64 23.58
C ALA A 120 -0.91 0.12 24.75
N GLU A 121 0.42 0.21 24.73
CA GLU A 121 1.20 0.98 25.72
C GLU A 121 0.94 2.50 25.60
N GLN A 122 0.88 3.06 24.39
CA GLN A 122 0.63 4.50 24.17
C GLN A 122 -0.82 4.94 24.46
N LEU A 123 -1.80 4.05 24.28
CA LEU A 123 -3.21 4.38 24.54
C LEU A 123 -3.54 4.39 26.04
N GLY A 124 -2.69 3.81 26.90
CA GLY A 124 -2.86 3.79 28.36
C GLY A 124 -4.15 3.11 28.84
N SER A 125 -4.28 2.86 30.14
CA SER A 125 -5.60 2.53 30.70
C SER A 125 -6.51 3.77 30.61
N PRO A 126 -7.84 3.62 30.45
CA PRO A 126 -8.78 4.77 30.37
C PRO A 126 -8.67 5.76 31.53
N THR A 127 -8.07 5.34 32.65
CA THR A 127 -7.84 6.11 33.87
C THR A 127 -6.64 7.06 33.84
N ASP A 128 -5.73 6.95 32.86
CA ASP A 128 -4.52 7.80 32.79
C ASP A 128 -4.66 8.98 31.80
N ARG A 129 -5.89 9.23 31.33
CA ARG A 129 -6.21 10.35 30.45
C ARG A 129 -6.21 11.65 31.27
N VAL A 130 -5.02 12.09 31.70
CA VAL A 130 -4.83 13.43 32.27
C VAL A 130 -5.22 14.43 31.20
N GLU A 131 -6.35 15.12 31.41
CA GLU A 131 -6.74 16.25 30.58
C GLU A 131 -5.63 17.30 30.62
N ARG A 132 -4.80 17.29 29.58
CA ARG A 132 -3.83 18.36 29.36
C ARG A 132 -4.62 19.54 28.82
N PRO A 133 -4.76 20.65 29.57
CA PRO A 133 -5.43 21.82 29.04
C PRO A 133 -4.64 22.34 27.86
N VAL A 134 -5.26 22.32 26.68
CA VAL A 134 -4.74 23.01 25.49
C VAL A 134 -4.73 24.49 25.83
N ARG A 135 -3.55 25.06 26.14
CA ARG A 135 -3.39 26.52 26.13
C ARG A 135 -3.48 26.96 24.69
N LEU A 136 -4.66 27.46 24.32
CA LEU A 136 -4.84 28.22 23.08
C LEU A 136 -3.93 29.46 23.20
N CYS A 137 -2.79 29.47 22.51
CA CYS A 137 -2.04 30.70 22.34
C CYS A 137 -2.93 31.67 21.56
N ARG A 138 -3.43 32.73 22.21
CA ARG A 138 -3.99 33.88 21.50
C ARG A 138 -2.87 34.46 20.63
N MET A 139 -3.09 34.51 19.33
CA MET A 139 -2.31 35.32 18.40
C MET A 139 -2.47 36.80 18.81
N GLY A 140 -1.54 37.31 19.61
CA GLY A 140 -1.56 38.69 20.11
C GLY A 140 -0.23 39.17 20.68
N ASP A 141 0.53 38.30 21.35
CA ASP A 141 1.69 38.74 22.15
C ASP A 141 3.05 38.24 21.60
N ARG A 142 3.27 38.33 20.29
CA ARG A 142 4.61 38.14 19.72
C ARG A 142 4.95 39.25 18.73
N GLN A 143 5.55 40.31 19.25
CA GLN A 143 6.22 41.32 18.44
C GLN A 143 7.33 40.64 17.63
N LEU A 144 7.12 40.51 16.32
CA LEU A 144 8.17 40.08 15.39
C LEU A 144 9.24 41.18 15.32
N PRO A 145 10.54 40.88 15.41
CA PRO A 145 11.56 41.89 15.16
C PRO A 145 11.50 42.34 13.70
N ALA A 146 11.51 43.65 13.48
CA ALA A 146 11.42 44.25 12.16
C ALA A 146 12.58 43.79 11.26
N LEU A 147 12.25 43.17 10.13
CA LEU A 147 13.18 42.97 9.02
C LEU A 147 13.52 44.36 8.46
N ARG A 148 14.78 44.80 8.57
CA ARG A 148 15.27 45.93 7.79
C ARG A 148 15.20 45.55 6.31
N GLN A 149 14.35 46.23 5.55
CA GLN A 149 14.39 46.19 4.10
C GLN A 149 15.40 47.25 3.63
N GLU A 150 16.46 46.83 2.96
CA GLU A 150 17.30 47.75 2.18
C GLU A 150 16.64 47.97 0.81
N PRO A 151 16.57 49.22 0.30
CA PRO A 151 15.83 49.50 -0.93
C PRO A 151 16.63 49.15 -2.20
N GLU A 152 15.84 48.84 -3.22
CA GLU A 152 16.20 48.51 -4.60
C GLU A 152 17.29 49.39 -5.22
N LEU A 153 18.25 48.75 -5.90
CA LEU A 153 19.07 49.38 -6.95
C LEU A 153 18.65 48.80 -8.30
N LEU A 154 17.68 49.44 -8.92
CA LEU A 154 17.41 49.32 -10.36
C LEU A 154 18.39 50.23 -11.13
N GLU A 155 18.68 49.81 -12.36
CA GLU A 155 19.27 50.58 -13.46
C GLU A 155 20.80 50.59 -13.64
N ARG A 156 21.30 49.64 -14.45
CA ARG A 156 22.29 49.96 -15.50
C ARG A 156 21.97 49.23 -16.82
N ARG A 157 21.19 49.94 -17.63
CA ARG A 157 21.28 50.13 -19.08
C ARG A 157 22.07 49.07 -19.88
N VAL A 158 21.32 48.31 -20.68
CA VAL A 158 21.79 47.67 -21.92
C VAL A 158 22.29 48.75 -22.88
N VAL A 159 23.53 48.62 -23.35
CA VAL A 159 24.02 49.28 -24.57
C VAL A 159 24.38 48.17 -25.57
N ARG A 160 23.92 48.40 -26.80
CA ARG A 160 24.11 47.58 -28.00
C ARG A 160 25.55 47.19 -28.27
#